data_AF-A0A6B0GHN2-F1
#
_entry.id   AF-A0A6B0GHN2-F1
#
_cell.length_a   1.000
_cell.length_b   1.000
_cell.length_c   1.000
_cell.angle_alpha   90.00
_cell.angle_beta   90.00
_cell.angle_gamma   90.00
#
_symmetry.space_group_name_H-M   'P 1'
#
loop_
_entity.id
_entity.type
_entity.pdbx_description
1 polymer ?
#
loop_
_entity_poly.entity_id
_entity_poly.type
_entity_poly.pdbx_seq_one_letter_code
_entity_poly.pdbx_strand_id
1 'polypeptide(L)'
;MSANDFEERVVTVPLRDVKAEPKHKRADKAMTLVREHLAKQFAVETDEVRLDSSVNEAVWKRGRKKPPSKLRVRAARFEEEGERIVEVETA
;
A
#
# COMPACT_ATOMS: atom_id res chain seq x y z
N MET A 1 -0.35 29.02 12.69
CA MET A 1 -1.29 28.36 11.76
C MET A 1 -1.08 26.87 11.95
N SER A 2 -1.97 26.19 12.67
CA SER A 2 -1.90 24.74 12.86
C SER A 2 -2.38 24.07 11.58
N ALA A 3 -1.50 23.37 10.88
CA ALA A 3 -1.90 22.29 9.99
C ALA A 3 -1.82 21.01 10.82
N ASN A 4 -2.97 20.51 11.27
CA ASN A 4 -3.06 19.08 11.55
C ASN A 4 -2.95 18.43 10.17
N ASP A 5 -1.77 17.93 9.81
CA ASP A 5 -1.47 17.29 8.51
C ASP A 5 -2.15 15.91 8.39
N PHE A 6 -3.46 15.88 8.62
CA PHE A 6 -4.32 14.75 8.27
C PHE A 6 -4.58 14.82 6.76
N GLU A 7 -4.00 13.90 6.01
CA GLU A 7 -4.22 13.82 4.58
C GLU A 7 -4.73 12.42 4.20
N GLU A 8 -6.05 12.34 3.98
CA GLU A 8 -6.70 11.15 3.45
C GLU A 8 -6.86 11.28 1.93
N ARG A 9 -6.41 10.27 1.19
CA ARG A 9 -6.61 10.20 -0.27
C ARG A 9 -6.80 8.76 -0.73
N VAL A 10 -7.66 8.59 -1.72
CA VAL A 10 -7.84 7.30 -2.41
C VAL A 10 -6.83 7.21 -3.55
N VAL A 11 -5.89 6.28 -3.45
CA VAL A 11 -4.84 6.06 -4.45
C VAL A 11 -5.10 4.75 -5.18
N THR A 12 -4.82 4.73 -6.48
CA THR A 12 -4.83 3.50 -7.26
C THR A 12 -3.40 3.05 -7.50
N VAL A 13 -2.99 1.97 -6.83
CA VAL A 13 -1.66 1.37 -6.97
C VAL A 13 -1.63 0.47 -8.22
N PRO A 14 -0.77 0.77 -9.22
CA PRO A 14 -0.58 -0.12 -10.35
C PRO A 14 0.34 -1.30 -9.98
N LEU A 15 -0.19 -2.52 -10.03
CA LEU A 15 0.55 -3.76 -9.78
C LEU A 15 0.90 -4.44 -11.12
N ARG A 16 1.41 -3.68 -12.08
CA ARG A 16 1.87 -4.25 -13.37
C ARG A 16 3.26 -4.87 -13.25
N ASP A 17 4.09 -4.33 -12.35
CA ASP A 17 5.51 -4.67 -12.26
C ASP A 17 5.75 -6.03 -11.58
N VAL A 18 4.75 -6.59 -10.89
CA VAL A 18 4.78 -8.00 -10.43
C VAL A 18 4.94 -9.01 -11.57
N LYS A 19 4.68 -8.63 -12.82
CA LYS A 19 4.89 -9.53 -13.96
C LYS A 19 6.37 -9.84 -14.21
N ALA A 20 7.29 -8.98 -13.75
CA ALA A 20 8.72 -9.21 -13.82
C ALA A 20 9.17 -10.38 -12.93
N GLU A 21 8.42 -10.66 -11.86
CA GLU A 21 8.72 -11.73 -10.93
C GLU A 21 8.07 -13.07 -11.37
N PRO A 22 8.70 -14.24 -11.09
CA PRO A 22 8.12 -15.54 -11.33
C PRO A 22 6.73 -15.67 -10.72
N LYS A 23 5.83 -16.39 -11.42
CA LYS A 23 4.41 -16.50 -11.05
C LYS A 23 4.20 -16.83 -9.57
N HIS A 24 5.00 -17.71 -9.00
CA HIS A 24 4.85 -18.16 -7.62
C HIS A 24 5.24 -17.13 -6.55
N LYS A 25 5.85 -15.99 -6.90
CA LYS A 25 6.27 -14.91 -5.95
C LYS A 25 5.51 -13.60 -6.15
N ARG A 26 4.50 -13.58 -7.02
CA ARG A 26 3.87 -12.33 -7.46
C ARG A 26 3.08 -11.63 -6.37
N ALA A 27 2.35 -12.36 -5.53
CA ALA A 27 1.64 -11.73 -4.41
C ALA A 27 2.61 -11.11 -3.39
N ASP A 28 3.74 -11.77 -3.11
CA ASP A 28 4.76 -11.22 -2.22
C ASP A 28 5.31 -9.91 -2.78
N LYS A 29 5.68 -9.91 -4.07
CA LYS A 29 6.15 -8.69 -4.74
C LYS A 29 5.08 -7.62 -4.85
N ALA A 30 3.79 -7.99 -4.96
CA ALA A 30 2.69 -7.02 -4.94
C ALA A 30 2.66 -6.25 -3.62
N MET A 31 2.80 -6.94 -2.49
CA MET A 31 2.83 -6.29 -1.17
C MET A 31 4.00 -5.30 -1.04
N THR A 32 5.18 -5.68 -1.51
CA THR A 32 6.35 -4.78 -1.54
C THR A 32 6.07 -3.55 -2.41
N LEU A 33 5.49 -3.73 -3.60
CA LEU A 33 5.16 -2.61 -4.50
C LEU A 33 4.10 -1.68 -3.92
N VAL A 34 3.08 -2.21 -3.22
CA VAL A 34 2.09 -1.38 -2.51
C VAL A 34 2.79 -0.51 -1.48
N ARG A 35 3.65 -1.10 -0.65
CA ARG A 35 4.43 -0.39 0.38
C ARG A 35 5.31 0.71 -0.22
N GLU A 36 6.11 0.37 -1.24
CA GLU A 36 6.99 1.33 -1.93
C GLU A 36 6.20 2.47 -2.59
N HIS A 37 5.06 2.17 -3.21
CA HIS A 37 4.24 3.16 -3.89
C HIS A 37 3.64 4.18 -2.91
N LEU A 38 3.14 3.70 -1.76
CA LEU A 38 2.58 4.55 -0.72
C LEU A 38 3.67 5.36 -0.02
N ALA A 39 4.81 4.74 0.31
CA ALA A 39 5.97 5.42 0.86
C ALA A 39 6.40 6.62 -0.01
N LYS A 40 6.48 6.40 -1.33
CA LYS A 40 6.82 7.45 -2.29
C LYS A 40 5.74 8.54 -2.43
N GLN A 41 4.45 8.16 -2.43
CA GLN A 41 3.33 9.09 -2.56
C GLN A 41 3.20 10.02 -1.35
N PHE A 42 3.43 9.49 -0.14
CA PHE A 42 3.26 10.20 1.13
C PHE A 42 4.57 10.74 1.72
N ALA A 43 5.70 10.52 1.04
CA ALA A 43 7.04 10.89 1.50
C ALA A 43 7.35 10.37 2.91
N VAL A 44 7.07 9.08 3.13
CA VAL A 44 7.34 8.35 4.38
C VAL A 44 8.31 7.21 4.10
N GLU A 45 8.95 6.69 5.14
CA GLU A 45 9.79 5.49 4.97
C GLU A 45 8.94 4.24 4.80
N THR A 46 9.47 3.21 4.13
CA THR A 46 8.71 1.97 3.89
C THR A 46 8.32 1.25 5.18
N ASP A 47 9.07 1.46 6.25
CA ASP A 47 8.87 0.81 7.55
C ASP A 47 7.75 1.46 8.35
N GLU A 48 7.44 2.74 8.09
CA GLU A 48 6.36 3.49 8.72
C GLU A 48 4.98 3.20 8.08
N VAL A 49 4.96 2.56 6.90
CA VAL A 49 3.71 2.19 6.22
C VAL A 49 3.07 0.98 6.88
N ARG A 50 1.91 1.16 7.52
CA ARG A 50 1.13 0.07 8.11
C ARG A 50 0.01 -0.36 7.15
N LEU A 51 0.16 -1.55 6.59
CA LEU A 51 -0.85 -2.15 5.72
C LEU A 51 -1.87 -2.91 6.58
N ASP A 52 -3.15 -2.56 6.46
CA ASP A 52 -4.20 -3.36 7.08
C ASP A 52 -4.29 -4.76 6.44
N SER A 53 -4.82 -5.70 7.21
CA SER A 53 -5.13 -7.06 6.80
C SER A 53 -6.01 -7.12 5.53
N SER A 54 -6.96 -6.20 5.36
CA SER A 54 -7.85 -6.12 4.19
C SER A 54 -7.06 -5.99 2.87
N VAL A 55 -5.98 -5.21 2.87
CA VAL A 55 -5.10 -5.03 1.71
C VAL A 55 -4.42 -6.34 1.34
N ASN A 56 -3.91 -7.04 2.36
CA ASN A 56 -3.28 -8.34 2.18
C ASN A 56 -4.31 -9.34 1.62
N GLU A 57 -5.49 -9.45 2.22
CA GLU A 57 -6.55 -10.34 1.73
C GLU A 57 -6.95 -10.02 0.28
N ALA A 58 -7.05 -8.74 -0.09
CA ALA A 58 -7.37 -8.33 -1.46
C ALA A 58 -6.29 -8.76 -2.47
N VAL A 59 -5.01 -8.64 -2.11
CA VAL A 59 -3.89 -9.08 -2.95
C VAL A 59 -3.88 -10.60 -3.10
N TRP A 60 -4.15 -11.32 -2.01
CA TRP A 60 -4.07 -12.78 -1.94
C TRP A 60 -5.38 -13.50 -2.34
N LYS A 61 -6.48 -12.78 -2.59
CA LYS A 61 -7.82 -13.32 -2.91
C LYS A 61 -7.86 -14.36 -4.05
N ARG A 62 -6.97 -14.24 -5.04
CA ARG A 62 -6.88 -15.16 -6.19
C ARG A 62 -5.67 -16.11 -6.10
N GLY A 63 -5.07 -16.21 -4.92
CA GLY A 63 -3.87 -16.95 -4.63
C GLY A 63 -2.58 -16.25 -5.07
N ARG A 64 -1.45 -16.79 -4.62
CA ARG A 64 -0.10 -16.23 -4.78
C ARG A 64 0.30 -15.90 -6.22
N LYS A 65 -0.27 -16.62 -7.19
CA LYS A 65 0.09 -16.55 -8.62
C LYS A 65 -0.62 -15.45 -9.41
N LYS A 66 -1.75 -14.95 -8.92
CA LYS A 66 -2.64 -14.06 -9.66
C LYS A 66 -3.07 -12.84 -8.82
N PRO A 67 -2.14 -12.01 -8.32
CA PRO A 67 -2.52 -10.76 -7.67
C PRO A 67 -3.31 -9.86 -8.65
N PRO A 68 -4.16 -8.97 -8.13
CA PRO A 68 -4.87 -7.99 -8.96
C PRO A 68 -3.88 -7.08 -9.69
N SER A 69 -4.26 -6.57 -10.87
CA SER A 69 -3.41 -5.69 -11.69
C SER A 69 -3.39 -4.23 -11.21
N LYS A 70 -4.44 -3.84 -10.48
CA LYS A 70 -4.61 -2.53 -9.87
C LYS A 70 -5.27 -2.75 -8.51
N LEU A 71 -4.83 -2.03 -7.50
CA LEU A 71 -5.45 -2.04 -6.18
C LEU A 71 -5.84 -0.61 -5.83
N ARG A 72 -7.12 -0.40 -5.52
CA ARG A 72 -7.60 0.88 -4.98
C ARG A 72 -7.49 0.80 -3.47
N VAL A 73 -6.79 1.75 -2.89
CA VAL A 73 -6.52 1.79 -1.46
C VAL A 73 -6.76 3.21 -0.97
N ARG A 74 -7.51 3.32 0.12
CA ARG A 74 -7.64 4.54 0.88
C ARG A 74 -6.44 4.59 1.81
N ALA A 75 -5.64 5.64 1.68
CA ALA A 75 -4.48 5.85 2.53
C ALA A 75 -4.69 7.15 3.30
N ALA A 76 -4.60 7.08 4.62
CA ALA A 76 -4.68 8.21 5.52
C ALA A 76 -3.33 8.39 6.19
N ARG A 77 -2.74 9.58 6.02
CA ARG A 77 -1.49 9.96 6.69
C ARG A 77 -1.84 10.68 7.98
N PHE A 78 -1.21 10.25 9.06
CA PHE A 78 -1.24 10.87 10.37
C PHE A 78 0.19 11.03 10.90
N GLU A 79 0.39 12.02 11.74
CA GLU A 79 1.64 12.20 12.48
C GLU A 79 1.32 11.95 13.97
N GLU A 80 1.75 10.79 14.48
CA GLU A 80 1.58 10.40 15.89
C GLU A 80 2.99 10.27 16.49
N GLU A 81 3.29 11.08 17.51
CA GLU A 81 4.58 11.09 18.22
C GLU A 81 5.85 11.22 17.35
N GLY A 82 5.73 11.80 16.15
CA GLY A 82 6.86 12.00 15.21
C GLY A 82 7.07 10.85 14.23
N GLU A 83 6.25 9.81 14.27
CA GLU A 83 6.21 8.72 13.28
C GLU A 83 5.07 8.97 12.27
N ARG A 84 5.38 8.85 10.97
CA ARG A 84 4.40 9.08 9.89
C ARG A 84 3.68 7.79 9.52
N ILE A 85 2.60 7.48 10.25
CA ILE A 85 1.85 6.24 10.01
C ILE A 85 0.87 6.46 8.85
N VAL A 86 0.92 5.55 7.87
CA VAL A 86 -0.06 5.47 6.79
C VAL A 86 -0.93 4.24 7.01
N GLU A 87 -2.19 4.45 7.37
CA GLU A 87 -3.18 3.37 7.44
C GLU A 87 -3.82 3.18 6.07
N VAL A 88 -3.98 1.92 5.68
CA VAL A 88 -4.37 1.57 4.32
C VAL A 88 -5.51 0.57 4.34
N GLU A 89 -6.69 0.99 3.88
CA GLU A 89 -7.86 0.13 3.76
C GLU A 89 -8.27 -0.08 2.30
N THR A 90 -8.91 -1.22 2.00
CA THR A 90 -9.53 -1.42 0.69
C THR A 90 -10.69 -0.45 0.49
N ALA A 91 -10.63 0.34 -0.59
CA ALA A 91 -11.67 1.32 -0.95
C ALA A 91 -12.87 0.71 -1.68
#